data_AF-H2YCQ4-F1
#
_entry.id   AF-H2YCQ4-F1
#
_cell.length_a   1.000
_cell.length_b   1.000
_cell.length_c   1.000
_cell.angle_alpha   90.00
_cell.angle_beta   90.00
_cell.angle_gamma   90.00
#
_symmetry.space_group_name_H-M   'P 1'
#
loop_
_entity.id
_entity.type
_entity.pdbx_description
1 polymer ?
#
loop_
_entity_poly.entity_id
_entity_poly.type
_entity_poly.pdbx_seq_one_letter_code
_entity_poly.pdbx_strand_id
1 'polypeptide(L)'
;MLDLQVVPERALGNEQWEFALGMPIYQAVQILQRQCRVIKEVNVVYNEKKPFDSDIILNLVNDGIRLLFDAENQRLKVIEVYDMNKMKLKYCGAYFSSPQVHPTHTTNRPVVRGHPPSPVR
;
A
#
# COMPACT_ATOMS: atom_id res chain seq x y z
N MET A 1 -4.45 6.98 11.27
CA MET A 1 -4.15 5.66 10.69
C MET A 1 -4.71 5.65 9.28
N LEU A 2 -3.87 5.38 8.27
CA LEU A 2 -4.32 5.35 6.88
C LEU A 2 -5.32 4.23 6.63
N ASP A 3 -6.24 4.44 5.70
CA ASP A 3 -7.19 3.44 5.24
C ASP A 3 -7.09 3.32 3.71
N LEU A 4 -6.39 2.27 3.27
CA LEU A 4 -6.00 2.09 1.87
C LEU A 4 -6.51 0.76 1.31
N GLN A 5 -6.77 0.77 0.01
CA GLN A 5 -7.05 -0.37 -0.83
C GLN A 5 -5.79 -0.79 -1.56
N VAL A 6 -5.50 -2.10 -1.49
CA VAL A 6 -4.51 -2.76 -2.32
C VAL A 6 -5.17 -3.11 -3.64
N VAL A 7 -4.57 -2.63 -4.73
CA VAL A 7 -4.83 -3.12 -6.09
C VAL A 7 -3.60 -3.89 -6.53
N PRO A 8 -3.64 -5.24 -6.53
CA PRO A 8 -2.49 -6.07 -6.86
C PRO A 8 -1.88 -5.66 -8.19
N GLU A 9 -0.55 -5.70 -8.23
CA GLU A 9 0.24 -5.40 -9.43
C GLU A 9 0.04 -3.99 -10.00
N ARG A 10 -0.68 -3.11 -9.30
CA ARG A 10 -1.02 -1.78 -9.79
C ARG A 10 -0.73 -0.69 -8.79
N ALA A 11 -1.36 -0.71 -7.62
CA ALA A 11 -1.38 0.47 -6.75
C ALA A 11 -1.74 0.19 -5.29
N LEU A 12 -1.43 1.18 -4.44
CA LEU A 12 -1.87 1.27 -3.04
C LEU A 12 -2.43 2.68 -2.80
N GLY A 13 -3.70 2.79 -2.41
CA GLY A 13 -4.35 4.10 -2.30
C GLY A 13 -5.78 4.07 -1.82
N ASN A 14 -6.51 5.14 -2.01
CA ASN A 14 -7.95 5.26 -1.78
C ASN A 14 -8.58 6.09 -2.92
N GLU A 15 -9.83 6.50 -2.75
CA GLU A 15 -10.56 7.26 -3.78
C GLU A 15 -9.97 8.65 -4.07
N GLN A 16 -9.17 9.21 -3.16
CA GLN A 16 -8.60 10.55 -3.29
C GLN A 16 -7.18 10.56 -3.89
N TRP A 17 -6.40 9.51 -3.61
CA TRP A 17 -5.03 9.40 -4.06
C TRP A 17 -4.56 7.94 -4.07
N GLU A 18 -3.63 7.61 -4.96
CA GLU A 18 -2.97 6.30 -4.97
C GLU A 18 -1.50 6.43 -5.37
N PHE A 19 -0.68 5.57 -4.79
CA PHE A 19 0.66 5.28 -5.29
C PHE A 19 0.55 4.16 -6.32
N ALA A 20 0.80 4.46 -7.59
CA ALA A 20 0.72 3.49 -8.68
C ALA A 20 2.11 3.07 -9.16
N LEU A 21 2.32 1.79 -9.40
CA LEU A 21 3.55 1.28 -10.01
C LEU A 21 3.79 1.99 -11.35
N GLY A 22 5.05 2.34 -11.60
CA GLY A 22 5.48 3.11 -12.76
C GLY A 22 5.31 4.63 -12.63
N MET A 23 4.65 5.15 -11.58
CA MET A 23 4.50 6.59 -11.40
C MET A 23 5.86 7.27 -11.15
N PRO A 24 6.11 8.45 -11.73
CA PRO A 24 7.34 9.19 -11.47
C PRO A 24 7.37 9.75 -10.04
N ILE A 25 8.57 9.86 -9.46
CA ILE A 25 8.75 10.30 -8.07
C ILE A 25 8.10 11.66 -7.77
N TYR A 26 8.10 12.60 -8.71
CA TYR A 26 7.48 13.91 -8.50
C TYR A 26 5.98 13.80 -8.20
N GLN A 27 5.26 12.84 -8.80
CA GLN A 27 3.83 12.64 -8.53
C GLN A 27 3.63 12.11 -7.12
N ALA A 28 4.51 11.22 -6.65
CA ALA A 28 4.44 10.70 -5.30
C ALA A 28 4.69 11.82 -4.29
N VAL A 29 5.69 12.67 -4.54
CA VAL A 29 5.97 13.88 -3.74
C VAL A 29 4.76 14.81 -3.72
N GLN A 30 4.08 15.03 -4.85
CA GLN A 30 2.86 15.84 -4.89
C GLN A 30 1.73 15.26 -4.03
N ILE A 31 1.53 13.94 -4.03
CA ILE A 31 0.55 13.28 -3.14
C ILE A 31 0.94 13.52 -1.68
N LEU A 32 2.20 13.29 -1.32
CA LEU A 32 2.70 13.50 0.04
C LEU A 32 2.51 14.95 0.51
N GLN A 33 2.78 15.93 -0.36
CA GLN A 33 2.56 17.35 -0.08
C GLN A 33 1.07 17.69 0.13
N ARG A 34 0.18 17.15 -0.71
CA ARG A 34 -1.27 17.35 -0.57
C ARG A 34 -1.82 16.69 0.69
N GLN A 35 -1.23 15.57 1.09
CA GLN A 35 -1.65 14.77 2.24
C GLN A 35 -0.80 15.03 3.49
N CYS A 36 -0.07 16.14 3.56
CA CYS A 36 0.87 16.46 4.64
C CYS A 36 0.25 16.53 6.05
N ARG A 37 -1.07 16.72 6.15
CA ARG A 37 -1.81 16.67 7.42
C ARG A 37 -1.98 15.25 7.96
N VAL A 38 -2.02 14.27 7.05
CA VAL A 38 -2.26 12.86 7.34
C VAL A 38 -0.93 12.10 7.36
N ILE A 39 -0.09 12.30 6.36
CA ILE A 39 1.24 11.70 6.22
C ILE A 39 2.28 12.73 6.70
N LYS A 40 2.81 12.54 7.91
CA LYS A 40 3.62 13.56 8.60
C LYS A 40 5.13 13.30 8.61
N GLU A 41 5.56 12.07 8.40
CA GLU A 41 6.97 11.68 8.58
C GLU A 41 7.45 10.83 7.41
N VAL A 42 8.10 11.49 6.45
CA VAL A 42 8.65 10.88 5.25
C VAL A 42 10.15 11.07 5.26
N ASN A 43 10.88 9.96 5.33
CA ASN A 43 12.33 9.94 5.17
C ASN A 43 12.70 9.66 3.73
N VAL A 44 13.63 10.43 3.18
CA VAL A 44 14.18 10.21 1.84
C VAL A 44 15.55 9.58 1.98
N VAL A 45 15.74 8.40 1.40
CA VAL A 45 17.02 7.68 1.39
C VAL A 45 17.49 7.57 -0.05
N TYR A 46 18.72 8.00 -0.31
CA TYR A 46 19.36 7.95 -1.62
C TYR A 46 20.88 8.00 -1.45
N ASN A 47 21.63 7.63 -2.49
CA ASN A 47 23.08 7.69 -2.49
C ASN A 47 23.58 8.99 -3.13
N GLU A 48 24.02 9.94 -2.31
CA GLU A 48 24.49 11.26 -2.77
C GLU A 48 25.73 11.17 -3.67
N LYS A 49 26.62 10.20 -3.43
CA LYS A 49 27.87 10.05 -4.19
C LYS A 49 27.65 9.33 -5.52
N LYS A 50 26.64 8.46 -5.57
CA LYS A 50 26.33 7.63 -6.73
C LYS A 50 24.81 7.49 -6.89
N PRO A 51 24.13 8.51 -7.42
CA PRO A 51 22.66 8.58 -7.45
C PRO A 51 22.01 7.51 -8.32
N PHE A 52 22.74 6.91 -9.25
CA PHE A 52 22.25 5.85 -10.14
C PHE A 52 22.56 4.43 -9.63
N ASP A 53 23.42 4.28 -8.62
CA ASP A 53 23.81 2.95 -8.10
C ASP A 53 22.77 2.37 -7.11
N SER A 54 21.82 3.18 -6.65
CA SER A 54 20.88 2.79 -5.60
C SER A 54 19.54 3.48 -5.78
N ASP A 55 18.47 2.75 -5.52
CA ASP A 55 17.11 3.26 -5.58
C ASP A 55 16.90 4.44 -4.64
N ILE A 56 15.98 5.32 -5.04
CA ILE A 56 15.49 6.38 -4.17
C ILE A 56 14.34 5.82 -3.36
N ILE A 57 14.42 5.91 -2.05
CA ILE A 57 13.40 5.35 -1.14
C ILE A 57 12.68 6.50 -0.43
N LEU A 58 11.35 6.52 -0.54
CA LEU A 58 10.50 7.33 0.33
C LEU A 58 9.91 6.42 1.41
N ASN A 59 10.32 6.63 2.65
CA ASN A 59 9.94 5.83 3.80
C ASN A 59 8.93 6.60 4.67
N LEU A 60 7.68 6.16 4.66
CA LEU A 60 6.58 6.72 5.45
C LEU A 60 6.55 6.00 6.81
N VAL A 61 7.39 6.46 7.73
CA VAL A 61 7.75 5.74 8.97
C VAL A 61 6.54 5.45 9.87
N ASN A 62 5.64 6.43 9.93
CA ASN A 62 4.43 6.39 10.75
C ASN A 62 3.30 5.55 10.14
N ASP A 63 3.41 5.22 8.86
CA ASP A 63 2.38 4.51 8.11
C ASP A 63 2.79 3.08 7.76
N GLY A 64 4.06 2.71 7.94
CA GLY A 64 4.53 1.35 7.67
C GLY A 64 4.75 1.05 6.18
N ILE A 65 4.98 2.10 5.36
CA ILE A 65 5.08 2.00 3.89
C ILE A 65 6.44 2.50 3.42
N ARG A 66 7.05 1.79 2.47
CA ARG A 66 8.21 2.23 1.70
C ARG A 66 7.90 2.21 0.21
N LEU A 67 8.24 3.30 -0.45
CA LEU A 67 8.13 3.45 -1.91
C LEU A 67 9.54 3.44 -2.48
N LEU A 68 9.87 2.45 -3.29
CA LEU A 68 11.18 2.34 -3.93
C LEU A 68 11.06 2.81 -5.38
N PHE A 69 11.82 3.83 -5.72
CA PHE A 69 11.91 4.38 -7.07
C PHE A 69 13.22 3.92 -7.71
N ASP A 70 13.10 3.45 -8.94
CA ASP A 70 14.25 3.10 -9.76
C ASP A 70 15.23 4.28 -9.89
N ALA A 71 16.52 4.01 -9.74
CA ALA A 71 17.55 5.05 -9.71
C ALA A 71 17.69 5.78 -11.06
N GLU A 72 17.53 5.07 -12.17
CA GLU A 72 17.70 5.62 -13.52
C GLU A 72 16.40 6.27 -14.03
N ASN A 73 15.30 5.54 -13.97
CA ASN A 73 14.02 5.96 -14.53
C ASN A 73 13.20 6.82 -13.56
N GLN A 74 13.56 6.85 -12.28
CA GLN A 74 12.85 7.55 -11.21
C GLN A 74 11.35 7.20 -11.14
N ARG A 75 11.04 5.94 -11.45
CA ARG A 75 9.68 5.38 -11.43
C ARG A 75 9.50 4.44 -10.26
N LEU A 76 8.32 4.50 -9.64
CA LEU A 76 7.95 3.62 -8.54
C LEU A 76 7.97 2.17 -9.02
N LYS A 77 8.89 1.36 -8.50
CA LYS A 77 9.01 -0.05 -8.86
C LYS A 77 8.52 -1.00 -7.78
N VAL A 78 8.58 -0.58 -6.51
CA VAL A 78 8.07 -1.38 -5.38
C VAL A 78 7.30 -0.50 -4.41
N ILE A 79 6.14 -1.02 -4.00
CA ILE A 79 5.37 -0.52 -2.86
C ILE A 79 5.47 -1.59 -1.77
N GLU A 80 6.31 -1.35 -0.78
CA GLU A 80 6.52 -2.25 0.35
C GLU A 80 5.67 -1.80 1.54
N VAL A 81 4.83 -2.69 2.06
CA VAL A 81 4.14 -2.50 3.34
C VAL A 81 4.84 -3.38 4.37
N TYR A 82 5.69 -2.78 5.19
CA TYR A 82 6.52 -3.50 6.17
C TYR A 82 5.89 -3.58 7.55
N ASP A 83 4.91 -2.72 7.87
CA ASP A 83 4.19 -2.75 9.15
C ASP A 83 2.69 -2.53 8.93
N MET A 84 1.96 -3.64 8.76
CA MET A 84 0.52 -3.63 8.53
C MET A 84 -0.30 -3.21 9.76
N ASN A 85 0.30 -3.07 10.95
CA ASN A 85 -0.42 -2.64 12.16
C ASN A 85 -0.62 -1.13 12.21
N LYS A 86 0.12 -0.37 11.40
CA LYS A 86 0.06 1.10 11.33
C LYS A 86 -0.97 1.63 10.33
N MET A 87 -1.73 0.75 9.68
CA MET A 87 -2.70 1.10 8.65
C MET A 87 -3.86 0.10 8.57
N LYS A 88 -4.97 0.50 7.93
CA LYS A 88 -6.02 -0.42 7.49
C LYS A 88 -5.81 -0.73 6.01
N LEU A 89 -5.94 -2.00 5.67
CA LEU A 89 -5.81 -2.49 4.30
C LEU A 89 -7.07 -3.23 3.86
N LYS A 90 -7.53 -2.85 2.67
CA LYS A 90 -8.64 -3.48 1.95
C LYS A 90 -8.15 -4.18 0.69
N TYR A 91 -8.78 -5.30 0.36
CA TYR A 91 -8.65 -5.97 -0.93
C TYR A 91 -10.05 -6.33 -1.44
N CYS A 92 -10.38 -5.96 -2.67
CA CYS A 92 -11.73 -6.11 -3.24
C CYS A 92 -12.85 -5.59 -2.32
N GLY A 93 -12.60 -4.49 -1.59
CA GLY A 93 -13.55 -3.88 -0.65
C GLY A 93 -13.60 -4.53 0.75
N ALA A 94 -12.97 -5.69 0.95
CA ALA A 94 -12.92 -6.37 2.25
C ALA A 94 -11.64 -6.02 3.03
N TYR A 95 -11.76 -5.72 4.32
CA TYR A 95 -10.61 -5.50 5.19
C TYR A 95 -9.89 -6.82 5.49
N PHE A 96 -8.57 -6.85 5.27
CA PHE A 96 -7.73 -7.99 5.65
C PHE A 96 -6.66 -7.63 6.70
N SER A 97 -6.41 -6.33 6.91
CA SER A 97 -5.63 -5.80 8.03
C SER A 97 -6.35 -4.58 8.61
N SER A 98 -6.71 -4.62 9.89
CA SER A 98 -7.26 -3.49 10.64
C SER A 98 -7.13 -3.75 12.14
N PRO A 99 -7.38 -2.77 13.04
CA PRO A 99 -7.35 -3.01 14.48
C PRO A 99 -8.36 -4.07 14.96
N GLN A 100 -9.37 -4.36 14.15
CA GLN A 100 -10.42 -5.36 14.43
C GLN A 100 -10.16 -6.69 13.68
N VAL A 101 -9.25 -6.70 12.70
CA VAL A 101 -8.94 -7.84 11.84
C VAL A 101 -7.42 -7.96 11.73
N HIS A 102 -6.82 -8.91 12.45
CA HIS A 102 -5.39 -9.15 12.36
C HIS A 102 -4.99 -9.51 10.92
N PRO A 103 -3.79 -9.10 10.45
CA PRO A 103 -3.32 -9.36 9.09
C PRO A 103 -3.48 -10.85 8.73
N THR A 104 -4.39 -11.15 7.81
CA THR A 104 -4.78 -12.53 7.56
C THR A 104 -3.82 -13.19 6.55
N HIS A 105 -2.90 -14.04 7.02
CA HIS A 105 -2.24 -15.07 6.19
C HIS A 105 -3.32 -16.10 5.77
N THR A 106 -4.06 -15.84 4.69
CA THR A 106 -5.21 -16.71 4.36
C THR A 106 -4.74 -17.97 3.64
N THR A 107 -4.68 -19.10 4.35
CA THR A 107 -4.99 -20.40 3.74
C THR A 107 -6.40 -20.29 3.15
N ASN A 108 -6.46 -20.41 1.84
CA ASN A 108 -7.65 -20.37 1.00
C ASN A 108 -8.80 -21.16 1.66
N ARG A 109 -9.78 -20.48 2.28
CA ARG A 109 -10.99 -21.16 2.75
C ARG A 109 -11.87 -21.43 1.52
N PRO A 110 -12.23 -22.69 1.23
CA PRO A 110 -13.13 -22.97 0.13
C PRO A 110 -14.51 -22.37 0.44
N VAL A 111 -15.07 -21.69 -0.55
CA VAL A 111 -16.45 -21.21 -0.54
C VAL A 111 -17.37 -22.42 -0.29
N VAL A 112 -17.93 -22.53 0.91
CA VAL A 112 -18.99 -23.48 1.20
C VAL A 112 -20.23 -22.98 0.46
N ARG A 113 -20.57 -23.62 -0.66
CA ARG A 113 -21.85 -23.42 -1.34
C ARG A 113 -22.96 -23.83 -0.36
N GLY A 114 -23.70 -22.85 0.14
CA GLY A 114 -24.90 -23.11 0.94
C GLY A 114 -25.88 -23.99 0.15
N HIS A 115 -26.29 -25.11 0.75
CA HIS A 115 -27.40 -25.93 0.27
C HIS A 115 -28.71 -25.11 0.20
N PRO A 116 -29.59 -25.38 -0.78
CA PRO A 116 -30.92 -24.80 -0.79
C PRO A 116 -31.78 -25.38 0.36
N PRO A 117 -32.75 -24.62 0.88
CA PRO A 117 -33.60 -25.08 1.98
C PRO A 117 -34.54 -26.20 1.51
N SER A 118 -34.67 -27.24 2.34
CA SER A 118 -35.63 -28.34 2.14
C SER A 118 -37.08 -27.83 2.17
N PRO A 119 -37.98 -28.39 1.34
CA PRO A 119 -39.38 -27.98 1.33
C PRO A 119 -40.07 -28.39 2.64
N VAL A 120 -40.79 -27.44 3.22
CA VAL A 120 -41.66 -27.66 4.39
C VAL A 120 -42.82 -28.56 3.95
N ARG A 121 -43.07 -29.62 4.72
CA ARG A 121 -44.13 -30.60 4.50
C ARG A 121 -45.44 -30.16 5.14
#